data_AF-A0A376LJX8-F1
#
_entry.id   AF-A0A376LJX8-F1
#
_cell.length_a   1.000
_cell.length_b   1.000
_cell.length_c   1.000
_cell.angle_alpha   90.00
_cell.angle_beta   90.00
_cell.angle_gamma   90.00
#
_symmetry.space_group_name_H-M   'P 1'
#
loop_
_entity.id
_entity.type
_entity.pdbx_description
1 polymer ?
#
loop_
_entity_poly.entity_id
_entity_poly.type
_entity_poly.pdbx_seq_one_letter_code
_entity_poly.pdbx_strand_id
1 'polypeptide(L)'
;MGKDFSTWITDRISEYDFTIGHDYSVHKTISPNLGKSPNGAAYSKIKHSGRPGKDYLLSVGMAKELAMIERNDQGRAIRRYFIQCEEELQRSVPEIAARYRRQLKARISAANNFKPMCDALNMARAEMGKTTQQHHYTNESNMISRIVLGGLTAKQWARINGYSGEPRDHMNAEQLEHLSYLESTNITLIDMGMEYEQRKGELTRLSQRWLAKRLEALNV
;
A
#
# COMPACT_ATOMS: atom_id res chain seq x y z
N MET A 1 -22.92 17.67 40.67
CA MET A 1 -22.55 16.66 41.68
C MET A 1 -21.78 15.57 40.95
N GLY A 2 -20.45 15.52 41.09
CA GLY A 2 -19.62 14.52 40.42
C GLY A 2 -19.79 13.16 41.09
N LYS A 3 -20.17 12.13 40.33
CA LYS A 3 -20.02 10.74 40.79
C LYS A 3 -18.53 10.45 40.92
N ASP A 4 -18.11 9.79 42.00
CA ASP A 4 -16.73 9.32 42.15
C ASP A 4 -16.36 8.41 40.98
N PHE A 5 -15.12 8.54 40.47
CA PHE A 5 -14.62 7.80 39.31
C PHE A 5 -14.87 6.29 39.41
N SER A 6 -14.69 5.70 40.60
CA SER A 6 -14.91 4.27 40.82
C SER A 6 -16.36 3.85 40.59
N THR A 7 -17.33 4.68 40.98
CA THR A 7 -18.75 4.43 40.72
C THR A 7 -19.04 4.61 39.24
N TRP A 8 -18.56 5.70 38.64
CA TRP A 8 -18.76 5.97 37.22
C TRP A 8 -18.21 4.86 36.30
N ILE A 9 -16.96 4.42 36.50
CA ILE A 9 -16.36 3.39 35.65
C ILE A 9 -17.04 2.03 35.83
N THR A 10 -17.47 1.70 37.05
CA THR A 10 -18.19 0.43 37.33
C THR A 10 -19.59 0.44 36.72
N ASP A 11 -20.31 1.57 36.81
CA ASP A 11 -21.61 1.76 36.14
C ASP A 11 -21.46 1.56 34.63
N ARG A 12 -20.45 2.18 33.99
CA ARG A 12 -20.21 2.05 32.54
C ARG A 12 -19.80 0.66 32.11
N ILE A 13 -18.95 -0.01 32.88
CA ILE A 13 -18.58 -1.40 32.62
C ILE A 13 -19.83 -2.29 32.61
N SER A 14 -20.73 -2.11 33.59
CA SER A 14 -21.95 -2.90 33.69
C SER A 14 -23.02 -2.53 32.67
N GLU A 15 -23.13 -1.26 32.27
CA GLU A 15 -24.18 -0.77 31.36
C GLU A 15 -23.90 -1.16 29.91
N TYR A 16 -22.63 -1.24 29.52
CA TYR A 16 -22.17 -1.55 28.15
C TYR A 16 -21.48 -2.91 28.05
N ASP A 17 -21.63 -3.76 29.07
CA ASP A 17 -21.14 -5.13 29.11
C ASP A 17 -19.62 -5.28 28.80
N PHE A 18 -18.80 -4.30 29.21
CA PHE A 18 -17.35 -4.36 29.00
C PHE A 18 -16.72 -5.51 29.82
N THR A 19 -15.81 -6.25 29.21
CA THR A 19 -15.22 -7.45 29.81
C THR A 19 -13.75 -7.28 30.19
N ILE A 20 -13.37 -7.85 31.34
CA ILE A 20 -11.99 -7.84 31.80
C ILE A 20 -11.10 -8.70 30.91
N GLY A 21 -9.93 -8.19 30.54
CA GLY A 21 -8.96 -8.87 29.66
C GLY A 21 -9.16 -8.60 28.16
N HIS A 22 -10.33 -8.10 27.74
CA HIS A 22 -10.59 -7.63 26.38
C HIS A 22 -10.70 -6.10 26.33
N ASP A 23 -11.64 -5.54 27.10
CA ASP A 23 -11.98 -4.12 27.06
C ASP A 23 -11.18 -3.30 28.06
N TYR A 24 -10.82 -3.88 29.19
CA TYR A 24 -9.97 -3.25 30.19
C TYR A 24 -9.24 -4.26 31.06
N SER A 25 -8.23 -3.78 31.79
CA SER A 25 -7.59 -4.52 32.88
C SER A 25 -7.53 -3.66 34.14
N VAL A 26 -7.59 -4.31 35.31
CA VAL A 26 -7.56 -3.62 36.61
C VAL A 26 -6.24 -3.91 37.28
N HIS A 27 -5.49 -2.86 37.60
CA HIS A 27 -4.29 -2.96 38.42
C HIS A 27 -4.57 -2.38 39.81
N LYS A 28 -4.01 -3.00 40.85
CA LYS A 28 -4.01 -2.38 42.17
C LYS A 28 -3.00 -1.25 42.14
N THR A 29 -3.41 -0.03 42.47
CA THR A 29 -2.48 1.08 42.61
C THR A 29 -1.59 0.78 43.82
N ILE A 30 -0.37 0.30 43.57
CA ILE A 30 0.72 0.42 44.56
C ILE A 30 1.28 1.80 44.30
N SER A 31 0.90 2.79 45.11
CA SER A 31 1.30 4.18 44.91
C SER A 31 2.83 4.28 44.75
N PRO A 32 3.34 4.94 43.69
CA PRO A 32 4.77 5.14 43.53
C PRO A 32 5.26 6.07 44.64
N ASN A 33 6.10 5.56 45.54
CA ASN A 33 6.81 6.38 46.52
C ASN A 33 7.77 7.33 45.79
N LEU A 34 7.40 8.61 45.57
CA LEU A 34 8.38 9.64 45.21
C LEU A 34 8.05 11.01 45.81
N GLY A 35 8.96 11.52 46.64
CA GLY A 35 9.11 12.95 46.95
C GLY A 35 9.48 13.26 48.42
N LYS A 36 10.74 13.61 48.68
CA LYS A 36 11.32 13.88 50.01
C LYS A 36 10.72 15.13 50.68
N SER A 37 10.48 15.05 52.00
CA SER A 37 10.16 16.20 52.87
C SER A 37 11.40 17.08 53.08
N PRO A 38 11.25 18.43 53.25
CA PRO A 38 12.36 19.34 53.56
C PRO A 38 13.15 18.98 54.83
N ASN A 39 12.59 18.11 55.69
CA ASN A 39 13.17 17.74 56.99
C ASN A 39 13.49 16.23 57.11
N GLY A 40 13.72 15.52 56.00
CA GLY A 40 14.22 14.14 56.03
C GLY A 40 13.26 13.05 56.54
N ALA A 41 12.12 13.39 57.12
CA ALA A 41 11.05 12.45 57.42
C ALA A 41 10.12 12.32 56.20
N ALA A 42 10.28 11.22 55.44
CA ALA A 42 9.34 10.84 54.40
C ALA A 42 7.97 10.55 55.03
N TYR A 43 7.08 11.52 54.99
CA TYR A 43 5.69 11.34 55.35
C TYR A 43 4.91 11.01 54.07
N SER A 44 4.63 9.73 53.85
CA SER A 44 3.31 9.36 53.34
C SER A 44 2.51 8.93 54.56
N LYS A 45 1.49 9.68 54.97
CA LYS A 45 0.46 9.10 55.84
C LYS A 45 -0.32 8.10 55.00
N ILE A 46 0.26 6.93 54.76
CA ILE A 46 -0.53 5.77 54.42
C ILE A 46 -1.25 5.41 55.71
N LYS A 47 -2.53 5.76 55.80
CA LYS A 47 -3.41 4.96 56.64
C LYS A 47 -3.40 3.57 56.00
N HIS A 48 -2.66 2.63 56.60
CA HIS A 48 -2.76 1.20 56.24
C HIS A 48 -4.17 0.63 56.50
N SER A 49 -5.11 1.44 57.01
CA SER A 49 -6.53 1.15 57.14
C SER A 49 -7.34 1.72 55.97
N GLY A 50 -7.07 1.28 54.74
CA GLY A 50 -7.82 1.71 53.56
C GLY A 50 -7.81 0.68 52.44
N ARG A 51 -8.93 0.56 51.71
CA ARG A 51 -9.03 -0.30 50.51
C ARG A 51 -8.06 0.23 49.45
N PRO A 52 -7.14 -0.59 48.91
CA PRO A 52 -6.22 -0.16 47.86
C PRO A 52 -6.98 0.43 46.66
N GLY A 53 -6.44 1.51 46.08
CA GLY A 53 -6.94 2.11 44.86
C GLY A 53 -6.88 1.13 43.68
N LYS A 54 -7.76 1.32 42.70
CA LYS A 54 -7.81 0.54 41.47
C LYS A 54 -7.55 1.46 40.28
N ASP A 55 -6.57 1.10 39.46
CA ASP A 55 -6.33 1.72 38.15
C ASP A 55 -6.96 0.84 37.06
N TYR A 56 -7.68 1.47 36.14
CA TYR A 56 -8.31 0.82 35.01
C TYR A 56 -7.54 1.19 33.74
N LEU A 57 -6.91 0.21 33.10
CA LEU A 57 -6.26 0.37 31.81
C LEU A 57 -7.24 -0.07 30.73
N LEU A 58 -7.69 0.87 29.91
CA LEU A 58 -8.71 0.63 28.89
C LEU A 58 -8.05 0.22 27.57
N SER A 59 -8.70 -0.68 26.84
CA SER A 59 -8.39 -0.92 25.44
C SER A 59 -8.74 0.32 24.62
N VAL A 60 -8.10 0.46 23.46
CA VAL A 60 -8.41 1.56 22.55
C VAL A 60 -9.87 1.48 22.08
N GLY A 61 -10.44 0.28 21.94
CA GLY A 61 -11.86 0.08 21.58
C GLY A 61 -12.80 0.63 22.64
N MET A 62 -12.65 0.17 23.89
CA MET A 62 -13.46 0.65 25.02
C MET A 62 -13.32 2.16 25.22
N ALA A 63 -12.11 2.71 25.13
CA ALA A 63 -11.89 4.14 25.28
C ALA A 63 -12.63 4.96 24.20
N LYS A 64 -12.66 4.46 22.95
CA LYS A 64 -13.44 5.08 21.86
C LYS A 64 -14.93 5.01 22.14
N GLU A 65 -15.45 3.87 22.54
CA GLU A 65 -16.86 3.69 22.86
C GLU A 65 -17.31 4.60 24.01
N LEU A 66 -16.54 4.67 25.09
CA LEU A 66 -16.80 5.61 26.19
C LEU A 66 -16.81 7.06 25.70
N ALA A 67 -15.86 7.47 24.84
CA ALA A 67 -15.85 8.80 24.27
C ALA A 67 -17.05 9.08 23.34
N MET A 68 -17.61 8.04 22.72
CA MET A 68 -18.82 8.13 21.88
C MET A 68 -20.09 8.30 22.72
N ILE A 69 -20.18 7.60 23.85
CA ILE A 69 -21.34 7.58 24.75
C ILE A 69 -21.39 8.85 25.61
N GLU A 70 -20.24 9.31 26.09
CA GLU A 70 -20.19 10.41 27.04
C GLU A 70 -20.56 11.76 26.42
N ARG A 71 -21.50 12.47 27.06
CA ARG A 71 -22.01 13.78 26.62
C ARG A 71 -21.15 14.93 27.15
N ASN A 72 -19.85 14.87 26.90
CA ASN A 72 -18.91 15.93 27.27
C ASN A 72 -18.14 16.45 26.04
N ASP A 73 -17.47 17.60 26.19
CA ASP A 73 -16.80 18.27 25.07
C ASP A 73 -15.60 17.47 24.53
N GLN A 74 -14.91 16.72 25.40
CA GLN A 74 -13.81 15.84 24.99
C GLN A 74 -14.32 14.68 24.12
N GLY A 75 -15.41 14.02 24.54
CA GLY A 75 -16.10 13.00 23.76
C GLY A 75 -16.62 13.54 22.44
N ARG A 76 -17.10 14.80 22.41
CA ARG A 76 -17.48 15.48 21.17
C ARG A 76 -16.31 15.66 20.21
N ALA A 77 -15.14 16.10 20.71
CA ALA A 77 -13.94 16.26 19.90
C ALA A 77 -13.47 14.91 19.33
N ILE A 78 -13.43 13.88 20.17
CA ILE A 78 -13.04 12.51 19.80
C ILE A 78 -13.99 11.93 18.74
N ARG A 79 -15.31 12.09 18.89
CA ARG A 79 -16.30 11.66 17.88
C ARG A 79 -16.08 12.34 16.53
N ARG A 80 -15.89 13.66 16.52
CA ARG A 80 -15.62 14.40 15.27
C ARG A 80 -14.35 13.92 14.59
N TYR A 81 -13.30 13.68 15.37
CA TYR A 81 -12.04 13.12 14.86
C TYR A 81 -12.26 11.77 14.19
N PHE A 82 -12.95 10.82 14.84
CA PHE A 82 -13.18 9.50 14.24
C PHE A 82 -14.11 9.53 13.02
N ILE A 83 -15.13 10.39 13.01
CA ILE A 83 -15.97 10.61 11.83
C ILE A 83 -15.12 11.12 10.66
N GLN A 84 -14.24 12.10 10.90
CA GLN A 84 -13.33 12.60 9.88
C GLN A 84 -12.39 11.50 9.37
N CYS A 85 -11.83 10.67 10.26
CA CYS A 85 -11.02 9.53 9.85
C CYS A 85 -11.80 8.53 8.98
N GLU A 86 -13.06 8.23 9.31
CA GLU A 86 -13.92 7.36 8.50
C GLU A 86 -14.22 7.97 7.12
N GLU A 87 -14.54 9.27 7.07
CA GLU A 87 -14.78 9.97 5.81
C GLU A 87 -13.53 9.98 4.91
N GLU A 88 -12.35 10.24 5.49
CA GLU A 88 -11.07 10.18 4.78
C GLU A 88 -10.72 8.76 4.33
N LEU A 89 -10.99 7.75 5.16
CA LEU A 89 -10.82 6.35 4.80
C LEU A 89 -11.76 5.95 3.66
N GLN A 90 -13.03 6.36 3.70
CA GLN A 90 -14.01 6.06 2.67
C GLN A 90 -13.69 6.74 1.33
N ARG A 91 -13.04 7.93 1.36
CA ARG A 91 -12.54 8.60 0.15
C ARG A 91 -11.30 7.89 -0.41
N SER A 92 -10.35 7.53 0.45
CA SER A 92 -9.05 6.98 0.02
C SER A 92 -9.10 5.50 -0.33
N VAL A 93 -9.94 4.69 0.32
CA VAL A 93 -10.04 3.23 0.09
C VAL A 93 -10.37 2.88 -1.36
N PRO A 94 -11.38 3.50 -2.02
CA PRO A 94 -11.67 3.23 -3.43
C PRO A 94 -10.49 3.56 -4.35
N GLU A 95 -9.79 4.67 -4.10
CA GLU A 95 -8.63 5.10 -4.87
C GLU A 95 -7.44 4.15 -4.68
N ILE A 96 -7.12 3.81 -3.43
CA ILE A 96 -6.05 2.87 -3.07
C ILE A 96 -6.34 1.48 -3.67
N ALA A 97 -7.58 0.99 -3.54
CA ALA A 97 -8.00 -0.27 -4.13
C ALA A 97 -7.96 -0.24 -5.66
N ALA A 98 -8.38 0.87 -6.30
CA ALA A 98 -8.24 1.06 -7.74
C ALA A 98 -6.77 1.04 -8.18
N ARG A 99 -5.87 1.70 -7.43
CA ARG A 99 -4.43 1.71 -7.70
C ARG A 99 -3.83 0.30 -7.65
N TYR A 100 -4.11 -0.46 -6.59
CA TYR A 100 -3.62 -1.85 -6.49
C TYR A 100 -4.19 -2.75 -7.59
N ARG A 101 -5.49 -2.61 -7.90
CA ARG A 101 -6.12 -3.35 -9.01
C ARG A 101 -5.47 -3.01 -10.35
N ARG A 102 -5.20 -1.73 -10.61
CA ARG A 102 -4.51 -1.27 -11.83
C ARG A 102 -3.11 -1.87 -11.92
N GLN A 103 -2.34 -1.82 -10.84
CA GLN A 103 -0.99 -2.41 -10.79
C GLN A 103 -1.03 -3.92 -11.06
N LEU A 104 -1.94 -4.65 -10.42
CA LEU A 104 -2.10 -6.09 -10.63
C LEU A 104 -2.48 -6.41 -12.08
N LYS A 105 -3.44 -5.67 -12.65
CA LYS A 105 -3.83 -5.82 -14.07
C LYS A 105 -2.65 -5.57 -15.01
N ALA A 106 -1.87 -4.52 -14.76
CA ALA A 106 -0.69 -4.19 -15.55
C ALA A 106 0.36 -5.31 -15.50
N ARG A 107 0.60 -5.89 -14.32
CA ARG A 107 1.52 -7.03 -14.14
C ARG A 107 1.06 -8.26 -14.91
N ILE A 108 -0.20 -8.65 -14.76
CA ILE A 108 -0.77 -9.82 -15.45
C ILE A 108 -0.67 -9.62 -16.97
N SER A 109 -1.04 -8.43 -17.47
CA SER A 109 -1.01 -8.13 -18.89
C SER A 109 0.42 -8.17 -19.47
N ALA A 110 1.40 -7.57 -18.78
CA ALA A 110 2.79 -7.60 -19.21
C ALA A 110 3.41 -9.01 -19.14
N ALA A 111 2.99 -9.85 -18.18
CA ALA A 111 3.40 -11.26 -18.14
C ALA A 111 2.83 -12.06 -19.32
N ASN A 112 1.59 -11.77 -19.71
CA ASN A 112 0.87 -12.53 -20.73
C ASN A 112 1.35 -12.28 -22.18
N ASN A 113 2.03 -11.16 -22.47
CA ASN A 113 2.41 -10.82 -23.86
C ASN A 113 3.83 -11.28 -24.25
N PHE A 114 4.73 -11.51 -23.29
CA PHE A 114 6.11 -11.91 -23.59
C PHE A 114 6.21 -13.27 -24.29
N LYS A 115 5.46 -14.27 -23.80
CA LYS A 115 5.49 -15.63 -24.35
C LYS A 115 4.87 -15.69 -25.77
N PRO A 116 3.67 -15.14 -26.02
CA PRO A 116 3.12 -15.03 -27.37
C PRO A 116 4.04 -14.28 -28.35
N MET A 117 4.72 -13.22 -27.91
CA MET A 117 5.70 -12.52 -28.75
C MET A 117 6.89 -13.39 -29.14
N CYS A 118 7.42 -14.18 -28.20
CA CYS A 118 8.46 -15.15 -28.52
C CYS A 118 7.96 -16.21 -29.52
N ASP A 119 6.73 -16.68 -29.35
CA ASP A 119 6.14 -17.69 -30.22
C ASP A 119 5.91 -17.14 -31.64
N ALA A 120 5.38 -15.92 -31.77
CA ALA A 120 5.22 -15.22 -33.05
C ALA A 120 6.57 -15.05 -33.77
N LEU A 121 7.61 -14.60 -33.05
CA LEU A 121 8.95 -14.47 -33.61
C LEU A 121 9.49 -15.82 -34.11
N ASN A 122 9.27 -16.88 -33.34
CA ASN A 122 9.72 -18.21 -33.70
C ASN A 122 9.02 -18.72 -34.97
N MET A 123 7.70 -18.53 -35.06
CA MET A 123 6.91 -18.91 -36.24
C MET A 123 7.34 -18.13 -37.48
N ALA A 124 7.43 -16.80 -37.40
CA ALA A 124 7.84 -15.97 -38.53
C ALA A 124 9.24 -16.34 -39.05
N ARG A 125 10.17 -16.71 -38.15
CA ARG A 125 11.50 -17.18 -38.57
C ARG A 125 11.47 -18.58 -39.18
N ALA A 126 10.66 -19.48 -38.63
CA ALA A 126 10.49 -20.83 -39.16
C ALA A 126 9.88 -20.82 -40.57
N GLU A 127 8.94 -19.91 -40.86
CA GLU A 127 8.39 -19.69 -42.20
C GLU A 127 9.45 -19.26 -43.21
N MET A 128 10.46 -18.51 -42.77
CA MET A 128 11.64 -18.16 -43.59
C MET A 128 12.68 -19.30 -43.66
N GLY A 129 12.41 -20.47 -43.10
CA GLY A 129 13.34 -21.60 -43.01
C GLY A 129 14.52 -21.36 -42.06
N LYS A 130 14.42 -20.42 -41.12
CA LYS A 130 15.49 -20.04 -40.18
C LYS A 130 15.20 -20.58 -38.78
N THR A 131 16.22 -21.13 -38.12
CA THR A 131 16.14 -21.49 -36.70
C THR A 131 16.19 -20.26 -35.80
N THR A 132 15.41 -20.25 -34.73
CA THR A 132 15.39 -19.17 -33.73
C THR A 132 16.29 -19.49 -32.54
N GLN A 133 17.25 -18.62 -32.27
CA GLN A 133 18.17 -18.70 -31.12
C GLN A 133 17.77 -17.76 -29.98
N GLN A 134 18.25 -18.05 -28.77
CA GLN A 134 17.93 -17.31 -27.54
C GLN A 134 18.21 -15.80 -27.61
N HIS A 135 19.25 -15.40 -28.34
CA HIS A 135 19.62 -14.00 -28.48
C HIS A 135 18.58 -13.21 -29.29
N HIS A 136 17.78 -13.84 -30.17
CA HIS A 136 16.71 -13.15 -30.89
C HIS A 136 15.59 -12.70 -29.95
N TYR A 137 15.14 -13.57 -29.03
CA TYR A 137 14.16 -13.19 -28.00
C TYR A 137 14.70 -12.08 -27.09
N THR A 138 15.98 -12.17 -26.75
CA THR A 138 16.66 -11.16 -25.93
C THR A 138 16.75 -9.81 -26.65
N ASN A 139 17.01 -9.81 -27.96
CA ASN A 139 17.06 -8.59 -28.77
C ASN A 139 15.69 -7.92 -28.89
N GLU A 140 14.63 -8.68 -29.10
CA GLU A 140 13.24 -8.17 -29.13
C GLU A 140 12.83 -7.57 -27.78
N SER A 141 13.03 -8.32 -26.70
CA SER A 141 12.70 -7.86 -25.34
C SER A 141 13.49 -6.61 -24.94
N ASN A 142 14.78 -6.57 -25.28
CA ASN A 142 15.62 -5.40 -25.02
C ASN A 142 15.25 -4.20 -25.88
N MET A 143 14.80 -4.40 -27.13
CA MET A 143 14.31 -3.29 -27.97
C MET A 143 13.14 -2.59 -27.30
N ILE A 144 12.12 -3.35 -26.90
CA ILE A 144 10.93 -2.82 -26.23
C ILE A 144 11.31 -2.18 -24.88
N SER A 145 12.14 -2.87 -24.09
CA SER A 145 12.62 -2.33 -22.81
C SER A 145 13.33 -0.99 -22.97
N ARG A 146 14.17 -0.84 -23.99
CA ARG A 146 14.85 0.43 -24.28
C ARG A 146 13.88 1.53 -24.67
N ILE A 147 12.82 1.21 -25.43
CA ILE A 147 11.80 2.21 -25.79
C ILE A 147 11.05 2.69 -24.53
N VAL A 148 10.67 1.77 -23.65
CA VAL A 148 9.89 2.08 -22.44
C VAL A 148 10.72 2.74 -21.34
N LEU A 149 11.97 2.31 -21.16
CA LEU A 149 12.83 2.70 -20.04
C LEU A 149 13.90 3.74 -20.42
N GLY A 150 13.65 4.53 -21.47
CA GLY A 150 14.52 5.67 -21.83
C GLY A 150 15.91 5.26 -22.31
N GLY A 151 16.00 4.21 -23.12
CA GLY A 151 17.25 3.71 -23.72
C GLY A 151 17.95 2.60 -22.92
N LEU A 152 17.42 2.24 -21.76
CA LEU A 152 17.99 1.20 -20.88
C LEU A 152 17.38 -0.18 -21.16
N THR A 153 18.19 -1.24 -21.06
CA THR A 153 17.61 -2.59 -20.95
C THR A 153 16.99 -2.78 -19.57
N ALA A 154 16.05 -3.73 -19.45
CA ALA A 154 15.41 -4.04 -18.17
C ALA A 154 16.45 -4.35 -17.06
N LYS A 155 17.53 -5.09 -17.40
CA LYS A 155 18.63 -5.39 -16.46
C LYS A 155 19.43 -4.14 -16.07
N GLN A 156 19.72 -3.25 -17.02
CA GLN A 156 20.44 -2.01 -16.73
C GLN A 156 19.62 -1.08 -15.83
N TRP A 157 18.33 -0.96 -16.14
CA TRP A 157 17.38 -0.18 -15.35
C TRP A 157 17.29 -0.70 -13.92
N ALA A 158 17.15 -2.01 -13.72
CA ALA A 158 17.13 -2.60 -12.37
C ALA A 158 18.43 -2.34 -11.60
N ARG A 159 19.59 -2.48 -12.26
CA ARG A 159 20.89 -2.22 -11.64
C ARG A 159 21.06 -0.75 -11.20
N ILE A 160 20.63 0.20 -12.02
CA ILE A 160 20.73 1.64 -11.72
C ILE A 160 19.84 2.01 -10.53
N ASN A 161 18.67 1.39 -10.40
CA ASN A 161 17.75 1.65 -9.30
C ASN A 161 18.00 0.78 -8.06
N GLY A 162 19.02 -0.10 -8.09
CA GLY A 162 19.39 -0.94 -6.95
C GLY A 162 18.42 -2.10 -6.67
N TYR A 163 17.63 -2.53 -7.66
CA TYR A 163 16.69 -3.64 -7.51
C TYR A 163 17.35 -5.00 -7.78
N SER A 164 17.01 -5.99 -6.97
CA SER A 164 17.40 -7.39 -7.15
C SER A 164 16.22 -8.22 -7.68
N GLY A 165 16.50 -9.21 -8.53
CA GLY A 165 15.47 -10.09 -9.11
C GLY A 165 14.96 -9.63 -10.49
N GLU A 166 13.72 -9.99 -10.82
CA GLU A 166 13.10 -9.71 -12.11
C GLU A 166 12.77 -8.21 -12.23
N PRO A 167 13.30 -7.49 -13.25
CA PRO A 167 13.06 -6.05 -13.39
C PRO A 167 11.57 -5.66 -13.48
N ARG A 168 10.73 -6.49 -14.10
CA ARG A 168 9.29 -6.21 -14.26
C ARG A 168 8.55 -6.14 -12.92
N ASP A 169 9.03 -6.81 -11.87
CA ASP A 169 8.39 -6.77 -10.56
C ASP A 169 8.53 -5.42 -9.86
N HIS A 170 9.51 -4.62 -10.27
CA HIS A 170 9.81 -3.31 -9.68
C HIS A 170 9.28 -2.15 -10.52
N MET A 171 8.72 -2.43 -11.70
CA MET A 171 8.15 -1.40 -12.58
C MET A 171 6.81 -0.90 -12.05
N ASN A 172 6.55 0.38 -12.26
CA ASN A 172 5.24 0.97 -11.93
C ASN A 172 4.16 0.53 -12.94
N ALA A 173 2.89 0.78 -12.60
CA ALA A 173 1.77 0.36 -13.44
C ALA A 173 1.83 0.96 -14.86
N GLU A 174 2.31 2.19 -15.01
CA GLU A 174 2.43 2.87 -16.30
C GLU A 174 3.52 2.23 -17.19
N GLN A 175 4.70 1.95 -16.63
CA GLN A 175 5.78 1.27 -17.33
C GLN A 175 5.33 -0.11 -17.82
N LEU A 176 4.60 -0.85 -16.97
CA LEU A 176 4.06 -2.17 -17.31
C LEU A 176 2.96 -2.11 -18.39
N GLU A 177 2.07 -1.13 -18.30
CA GLU A 177 1.04 -0.89 -19.33
C GLU A 177 1.68 -0.52 -20.68
N HIS A 178 2.74 0.30 -20.67
CA HIS A 178 3.47 0.68 -21.87
C HIS A 178 4.20 -0.53 -22.49
N LEU A 179 4.89 -1.32 -21.66
CA LEU A 179 5.52 -2.58 -22.07
C LEU A 179 4.51 -3.52 -22.73
N SER A 180 3.38 -3.76 -22.05
CA SER A 180 2.33 -4.64 -22.56
C SER A 180 1.78 -4.16 -23.92
N TYR A 181 1.54 -2.85 -24.06
CA TYR A 181 1.08 -2.25 -25.32
C TYR A 181 2.08 -2.48 -26.47
N LEU A 182 3.37 -2.22 -26.23
CA LEU A 182 4.39 -2.40 -27.25
C LEU A 182 4.66 -3.88 -27.58
N GLU A 183 4.60 -4.77 -26.59
CA GLU A 183 4.72 -6.23 -26.82
C GLU A 183 3.57 -6.75 -27.67
N SER A 184 2.33 -6.39 -27.33
CA SER A 184 1.15 -6.74 -28.12
C SER A 184 1.22 -6.20 -29.54
N THR A 185 1.71 -4.97 -29.70
CA THR A 185 1.87 -4.37 -31.02
C THR A 185 2.97 -5.08 -31.81
N ASN A 186 4.10 -5.42 -31.17
CA ASN A 186 5.20 -6.10 -31.82
C ASN A 186 4.79 -7.48 -32.33
N ILE A 187 3.94 -8.21 -31.60
CA ILE A 187 3.32 -9.46 -32.09
C ILE A 187 2.66 -9.22 -33.44
N THR A 188 1.75 -8.24 -33.52
CA THR A 188 1.05 -7.92 -34.78
C THR A 188 2.00 -7.52 -35.90
N LEU A 189 3.03 -6.73 -35.60
CA LEU A 189 4.01 -6.32 -36.62
C LEU A 189 4.88 -7.50 -37.09
N ILE A 190 5.17 -8.46 -36.21
CA ILE A 190 5.84 -9.73 -36.56
C ILE A 190 4.94 -10.55 -37.50
N ASP A 191 3.67 -10.70 -37.16
CA ASP A 191 2.69 -11.46 -37.95
C ASP A 191 2.45 -10.83 -39.33
N MET A 192 2.62 -9.52 -39.46
CA MET A 192 2.59 -8.80 -40.73
C MET A 192 3.89 -8.96 -41.56
N GLY A 193 4.88 -9.70 -41.07
CA GLY A 193 6.15 -9.94 -41.76
C GLY A 193 7.10 -8.75 -41.79
N MET A 194 6.92 -7.76 -40.91
CA MET A 194 7.78 -6.57 -40.89
C MET A 194 9.19 -6.88 -40.37
N GLU A 195 10.21 -6.27 -40.96
CA GLU A 195 11.60 -6.43 -40.54
C GLU A 195 11.92 -5.70 -39.22
N TYR A 196 12.93 -6.17 -38.50
CA TYR A 196 13.27 -5.69 -37.15
C TYR A 196 13.42 -4.16 -37.05
N GLU A 197 14.20 -3.53 -37.94
CA GLU A 197 14.43 -2.08 -37.89
C GLU A 197 13.14 -1.28 -38.24
N GLN A 198 12.28 -1.82 -39.11
CA GLN A 198 10.99 -1.20 -39.41
C GLN A 198 10.08 -1.25 -38.17
N ARG A 199 9.99 -2.41 -37.51
CA ARG A 199 9.21 -2.57 -36.28
C ARG A 199 9.71 -1.64 -35.18
N LYS A 200 11.02 -1.53 -34.99
CA LYS A 200 11.63 -0.63 -34.03
C LYS A 200 11.23 0.83 -34.25
N GLY A 201 11.24 1.29 -35.51
CA GLY A 201 10.79 2.63 -35.89
C GLY A 201 9.31 2.86 -35.55
N GLU A 202 8.45 1.92 -35.92
CA GLU A 202 7.01 2.00 -35.65
C GLU A 202 6.67 1.95 -34.16
N LEU A 203 7.29 1.04 -33.41
CA LEU A 203 7.11 0.94 -31.96
C LEU A 203 7.58 2.22 -31.25
N THR A 204 8.65 2.84 -31.72
CA THR A 204 9.13 4.13 -31.17
C THR A 204 8.11 5.24 -31.41
N ARG A 205 7.57 5.33 -32.64
CA ARG A 205 6.52 6.29 -33.00
C ARG A 205 5.25 6.08 -32.18
N LEU A 206 4.81 4.83 -32.03
CA LEU A 206 3.63 4.48 -31.25
C LEU A 206 3.83 4.72 -29.75
N SER A 207 5.02 4.49 -29.23
CA SER A 207 5.42 4.83 -27.86
C SER A 207 5.29 6.33 -27.59
N GLN A 208 5.83 7.17 -28.47
CA GLN A 208 5.70 8.63 -28.36
C GLN A 208 4.24 9.08 -28.34
N ARG A 209 3.42 8.54 -29.25
CA ARG A 209 1.97 8.83 -29.30
C ARG A 209 1.24 8.36 -28.04
N TRP A 210 1.62 7.19 -27.52
CA TRP A 210 1.05 6.63 -26.30
C TRP A 210 1.35 7.53 -25.09
N LEU A 211 2.58 8.00 -24.97
CA LEU A 211 2.99 8.94 -23.91
C LEU A 211 2.28 10.30 -24.05
N ALA A 212 2.19 10.85 -25.25
CA ALA A 212 1.52 12.14 -25.52
C ALA A 212 0.06 12.12 -25.07
N LYS A 213 -0.70 11.08 -25.42
CA LYS A 213 -2.12 10.93 -25.02
C LYS A 213 -2.31 10.90 -23.50
N ARG A 214 -1.34 10.36 -22.76
CA ARG A 214 -1.40 10.30 -21.30
C ARG A 214 -1.03 11.61 -20.63
N LEU A 215 -0.06 12.34 -21.20
CA LEU A 215 0.26 13.69 -20.75
C LEU A 215 -0.93 14.63 -20.93
N GLU A 216 -1.65 14.52 -22.06
CA GLU A 216 -2.89 15.27 -22.28
C GLU A 216 -3.96 14.92 -21.23
N ALA A 217 -4.14 13.63 -20.91
CA ALA A 217 -5.11 13.18 -19.92
C ALA A 217 -4.78 13.58 -18.47
N LEU A 218 -3.54 13.95 -18.16
CA LEU A 218 -3.13 14.46 -16.84
C LEU A 218 -3.31 15.98 -16.72
N ASN A 219 -3.46 16.69 -17.84
CA ASN A 219 -3.63 18.15 -17.90
C ASN A 219 -5.11 18.59 -17.99
N VAL A 220 -6.05 17.64 -17.92
CA VAL A 220 -7.51 17.83 -17.91
C VAL A 220 -8.05 17.42 -16.56
#